data_AF-A0A0D1YTI1-F1
#
_entry.id   AF-A0A0D1YTI1-F1
#
_cell.length_a   1.000
_cell.length_b   1.000
_cell.length_c   1.000
_cell.angle_alpha   90.00
_cell.angle_beta   90.00
_cell.angle_gamma   90.00
#
_symmetry.space_group_name_H-M   'P 1'
#
loop_
_entity.id
_entity.type
_entity.pdbx_description
1 polymer ?
#
loop_
_entity_poly.entity_id
_entity_poly.type
_entity_poly.pdbx_seq_one_letter_code
_entity_poly.pdbx_strand_id
1 'polypeptide(L)'
;MASISHRYSIRWLPDEASEPTSTLVLTSGTGYYTDIRIRHGTGGAPPSCLPASEDRMLRPRRGEIHQLTSYELVSDAALDWAFAGRSSSTAGSPRKCTWDHWVDSRTSLLDETPVADSGWMHPQEDGKSLEKGSMVNPETGRETDYEEVWEDVALAYPANLEYDRYVLTLDSGEDGVERSRERGVAVQLGAWFQTIQRRDWFDEDGMARTDLAVSRWKWDEECGRWNIVVGAGNKTSIPPYVIEKAMREAKVRDSGDIVDINSQTWLCRELSRKNAD
;
A
#
# COMPACT_ATOMS: atom_id res chain seq x y z
N MET A 1 -7.20 15.25 -2.94
CA MET A 1 -6.71 14.88 -4.29
C MET A 1 -5.98 13.57 -4.16
N ALA A 2 -5.99 12.73 -5.20
CA ALA A 2 -5.22 11.49 -5.17
C ALA A 2 -3.72 11.79 -5.30
N SER A 3 -2.87 10.97 -4.67
CA SER A 3 -1.42 11.07 -4.74
C SER A 3 -0.75 9.70 -4.71
N ILE A 4 0.45 9.65 -5.27
CA ILE A 4 1.38 8.53 -5.15
C ILE A 4 2.64 9.12 -4.54
N SER A 5 3.08 8.61 -3.40
CA SER A 5 4.23 9.16 -2.70
C SER A 5 5.21 8.04 -2.38
N HIS A 6 6.49 8.26 -2.64
CA HIS A 6 7.54 7.36 -2.15
C HIS A 6 8.28 8.03 -1.00
N ARG A 7 8.75 7.21 -0.06
CA ARG A 7 9.59 7.71 1.01
C ARG A 7 11.01 7.83 0.49
N TYR A 8 11.53 9.05 0.55
CA TYR A 8 12.88 9.38 0.13
C TYR A 8 13.89 9.02 1.21
N SER A 9 13.55 9.26 2.48
CA SER A 9 14.35 8.86 3.63
C SER A 9 13.55 8.85 4.92
N ILE A 10 14.02 8.10 5.90
CA ILE A 10 13.62 8.13 7.31
C ILE A 10 14.86 8.31 8.19
N ARG A 11 14.68 9.01 9.32
CA ARG A 11 15.58 8.91 10.48
C ARG A 11 14.82 8.87 11.78
N TRP A 12 15.38 8.13 12.73
CA TRP A 12 15.05 8.22 14.14
C TRP A 12 16.04 9.19 14.77
N LEU A 13 15.59 10.25 15.42
CA LEU A 13 16.52 11.26 15.94
C LEU A 13 17.32 10.70 17.14
N PRO A 14 18.64 10.95 17.21
CA PRO A 14 19.45 11.85 16.37
C PRO A 14 20.20 11.18 15.20
N ASP A 15 19.83 9.98 14.80
CA ASP A 15 20.55 9.19 13.80
C ASP A 15 20.52 9.83 12.40
N GLU A 16 21.45 9.41 11.54
CA GLU A 16 21.51 9.86 10.15
C GLU A 16 20.32 9.33 9.32
N ALA A 17 19.91 10.12 8.32
CA ALA A 17 18.86 9.72 7.39
C ALA A 17 19.30 8.56 6.48
N SER A 18 18.42 7.58 6.33
CA SER A 18 18.60 6.44 5.43
C SER A 18 17.27 6.08 4.76
N GLU A 19 17.27 5.22 3.75
CA GLU A 19 16.04 4.60 3.26
C GLU A 19 16.26 3.09 3.15
N PRO A 20 15.89 2.31 4.19
CA PRO A 20 16.10 0.87 4.19
C PRO A 20 15.04 0.12 3.38
N THR A 21 14.03 0.80 2.85
CA THR A 21 12.88 0.17 2.21
C THR A 21 12.48 0.78 0.87
N SER A 22 11.89 -0.05 0.00
CA SER A 22 11.05 0.39 -1.11
C SER A 22 9.65 0.73 -0.60
N THR A 23 9.49 1.94 -0.05
CA THR A 23 8.19 2.44 0.47
C THR A 23 7.40 3.17 -0.61
N LEU A 24 6.14 2.76 -0.81
CA LEU A 24 5.20 3.42 -1.73
C LEU A 24 3.82 3.51 -1.08
N VAL A 25 3.28 4.72 -1.10
CA VAL A 25 1.95 5.06 -0.60
C VAL A 25 1.07 5.48 -1.76
N LEU A 26 -0.09 4.84 -1.89
CA LEU A 26 -1.17 5.30 -2.77
C LEU A 26 -2.25 5.92 -1.91
N THR A 27 -2.63 7.17 -2.15
CA THR A 27 -3.75 7.84 -1.47
C THR A 27 -4.79 8.28 -2.49
N SER A 28 -6.02 7.81 -2.34
CA SER A 28 -7.13 8.08 -3.26
C SER A 28 -7.70 9.49 -3.08
N GLY A 29 -8.57 9.92 -4.02
CA GLY A 29 -9.20 11.23 -3.95
C GLY A 29 -10.11 11.39 -2.73
N THR A 30 -10.66 10.27 -2.24
CA THR A 30 -11.54 10.17 -1.07
C THR A 30 -10.81 9.86 0.25
N GLY A 31 -9.47 9.79 0.22
CA GLY A 31 -8.63 9.62 1.39
C GLY A 31 -8.37 8.17 1.81
N TYR A 32 -8.78 7.17 1.03
CA TYR A 32 -8.33 5.79 1.27
C TYR A 32 -6.88 5.64 0.86
N TYR A 33 -6.09 4.87 1.61
CA TYR A 33 -4.68 4.69 1.30
C TYR A 33 -4.18 3.26 1.51
N THR A 34 -3.06 2.96 0.88
CA THR A 34 -2.22 1.78 1.13
C THR A 34 -0.77 2.21 1.25
N ASP A 35 -0.09 1.84 2.34
CA ASP A 35 1.35 2.00 2.57
C ASP A 35 1.98 0.60 2.58
N ILE A 36 2.93 0.34 1.68
CA ILE A 36 3.69 -0.92 1.64
C ILE A 36 5.17 -0.58 1.70
N ARG A 37 5.86 -1.17 2.67
CA ARG A 37 7.30 -0.98 2.93
C ARG A 37 8.02 -2.33 2.85
N ILE A 38 8.84 -2.50 1.82
CA ILE A 38 9.64 -3.73 1.60
C ILE A 38 11.11 -3.43 1.82
N ARG A 39 11.78 -4.19 2.67
CA ARG A 39 13.22 -4.03 2.92
C ARG A 39 14.03 -4.28 1.65
N HIS A 40 15.08 -3.49 1.45
CA HIS A 40 16.09 -3.82 0.46
C HIS A 40 16.82 -5.10 0.88
N GLY A 41 17.14 -5.98 -0.08
CA GLY A 41 17.87 -7.21 0.20
C GLY A 41 19.24 -6.93 0.84
N THR A 42 19.60 -7.73 1.85
CA THR A 42 20.90 -7.69 2.53
C THR A 42 22.01 -8.21 1.59
N GLY A 43 22.37 -7.43 0.57
CA GLY A 43 23.35 -7.86 -0.45
C GLY A 43 23.85 -6.78 -1.41
N GLY A 44 23.50 -5.51 -1.23
CA GLY A 44 24.05 -4.41 -2.00
C GLY A 44 24.13 -3.16 -1.15
N ALA A 45 25.26 -2.46 -1.19
CA ALA A 45 25.45 -1.17 -0.54
C ALA A 45 24.25 -0.24 -0.78
N PRO A 46 23.91 0.67 0.17
CA PRO A 46 22.91 1.70 -0.10
C PRO A 46 23.31 2.40 -1.41
N PRO A 47 22.38 2.67 -2.33
CA PRO A 47 22.69 3.58 -3.41
C PRO A 47 23.02 4.93 -2.76
N SER A 48 24.32 5.18 -2.57
CA SER A 48 24.85 6.50 -2.25
C SER A 48 24.17 7.48 -3.21
N CYS A 49 23.36 8.38 -2.66
CA CYS A 49 22.89 9.59 -3.32
C CYS A 49 22.71 9.44 -4.84
N LEU A 50 21.86 8.50 -5.27
CA LEU A 50 21.45 8.48 -6.67
C LEU A 50 20.36 9.53 -6.82
N PRO A 51 20.48 10.46 -7.78
CA PRO A 51 19.41 11.39 -8.06
C PRO A 51 18.15 10.60 -8.36
N ALA A 52 17.00 11.10 -7.90
CA ALA A 52 15.67 10.60 -8.21
C ALA A 52 15.33 10.77 -9.70
N SER A 53 16.21 10.30 -10.60
CA SER A 53 15.87 10.11 -12.00
C SER A 53 15.01 8.86 -12.06
N GLU A 54 13.70 9.09 -12.02
CA GLU A 54 12.62 8.30 -12.59
C GLU A 54 13.10 7.14 -13.46
N ASP A 55 13.37 5.97 -12.85
CA ASP A 55 13.24 4.65 -13.49
C ASP A 55 13.98 3.56 -12.73
N ARG A 56 15.04 3.85 -11.97
CA ARG A 56 15.87 2.74 -11.45
C ARG A 56 15.22 1.89 -10.36
N MET A 57 14.30 2.48 -9.59
CA MET A 57 13.43 1.74 -8.65
C MET A 57 12.15 1.20 -9.31
N LEU A 58 11.82 1.63 -10.55
CA LEU A 58 10.53 1.36 -11.22
C LEU A 58 10.63 0.65 -12.59
N ARG A 59 11.85 0.33 -13.06
CA ARG A 59 12.19 -0.51 -14.21
C ARG A 59 13.46 -1.32 -13.90
N PRO A 60 13.50 -2.65 -14.11
CA PRO A 60 14.75 -3.38 -14.16
C PRO A 60 15.57 -2.94 -15.40
N ARG A 61 16.90 -2.98 -15.30
CA ARG A 61 17.81 -2.54 -16.37
C ARG A 61 17.55 -3.34 -17.65
N ARG A 62 17.35 -2.64 -18.77
CA ARG A 62 17.29 -3.25 -20.11
C ARG A 62 18.68 -3.81 -20.45
N GLY A 63 18.83 -5.13 -20.31
CA GLY A 63 20.10 -5.85 -20.52
C GLY A 63 20.31 -7.04 -19.56
N GLU A 64 19.67 -7.03 -18.40
CA GLU A 64 19.65 -8.16 -17.43
C GLU A 64 18.38 -9.02 -17.59
N ILE A 65 17.80 -9.03 -18.79
CA ILE A 65 16.54 -9.75 -19.12
C ILE A 65 16.78 -11.26 -19.32
N HIS A 66 18.02 -11.74 -19.23
CA HIS A 66 18.36 -13.16 -19.35
C HIS A 66 18.69 -13.81 -17.99
N GLN A 67 17.82 -13.67 -16.97
CA GLN A 67 17.68 -14.67 -15.88
C GLN A 67 16.61 -14.37 -14.80
N LEU A 68 15.77 -13.35 -14.90
CA LEU A 68 14.69 -13.13 -13.91
C LEU A 68 13.39 -13.82 -14.34
N THR A 69 13.39 -15.15 -14.32
CA THR A 69 12.20 -15.98 -14.46
C THR A 69 11.44 -16.09 -13.13
N SER A 70 11.00 -14.96 -12.58
CA SER A 70 10.00 -14.79 -11.50
C SER A 70 10.24 -13.43 -10.88
N TYR A 71 9.30 -12.49 -11.05
CA TYR A 71 9.23 -11.33 -10.16
C TYR A 71 9.04 -11.88 -8.74
N GLU A 72 10.03 -11.70 -7.87
CA GLU A 72 10.15 -12.41 -6.61
C GLU A 72 8.91 -12.20 -5.75
N LEU A 73 8.20 -13.28 -5.45
CA LEU A 73 7.47 -13.37 -4.19
C LEU A 73 8.52 -13.15 -3.11
N VAL A 74 8.46 -11.99 -2.44
CA VAL A 74 9.43 -11.69 -1.40
C VAL A 74 9.02 -12.52 -0.18
N SER A 75 10.00 -13.13 0.49
CA SER A 75 9.74 -13.85 1.74
C SER A 75 9.08 -12.90 2.75
N ASP A 76 8.23 -13.41 3.64
CA ASP A 76 7.62 -12.61 4.72
C ASP A 76 8.64 -11.80 5.52
N ALA A 77 9.89 -12.29 5.65
CA ALA A 77 10.99 -11.60 6.32
C ALA A 77 11.42 -10.27 5.66
N ALA A 78 11.06 -10.05 4.39
CA ALA A 78 11.38 -8.82 3.66
C ALA A 78 10.27 -7.76 3.79
N LEU A 79 9.05 -8.15 4.20
CA LEU A 79 7.99 -7.19 4.49
C LEU A 79 8.32 -6.47 5.80
N ASP A 80 8.61 -5.17 5.73
CA ASP A 80 8.83 -4.38 6.94
C ASP A 80 7.50 -4.03 7.60
N TRP A 81 6.61 -3.41 6.82
CA TRP A 81 5.29 -3.00 7.26
C TRP A 81 4.37 -2.85 6.06
N ALA A 82 3.12 -3.26 6.20
CA ALA A 82 2.06 -2.91 5.27
C ALA A 82 0.79 -2.58 6.03
N PHE A 83 0.19 -1.44 5.72
CA PHE A 83 -1.05 -1.01 6.33
C PHE A 83 -1.87 -0.15 5.38
N ALA A 84 -3.17 -0.13 5.59
CA ALA A 84 -4.12 0.56 4.74
C ALA A 84 -5.32 1.02 5.56
N GLY A 85 -5.97 2.08 5.09
CA GLY A 85 -7.16 2.58 5.75
C GLY A 85 -7.57 3.95 5.26
N ARG A 86 -7.92 4.85 6.19
CA ARG A 86 -8.35 6.21 5.86
C ARG A 86 -7.36 7.24 6.39
N SER A 87 -7.02 8.18 5.52
CA SER A 87 -6.24 9.37 5.86
C SER A 87 -7.17 10.58 6.03
N SER A 88 -6.76 11.49 6.91
CA SER A 88 -7.37 12.80 7.07
C SER A 88 -6.31 13.84 7.39
N SER A 89 -6.58 15.12 7.10
CA SER A 89 -5.63 16.20 7.35
C SER A 89 -6.30 17.49 7.77
N THR A 90 -5.65 18.26 8.64
CA THR A 90 -6.08 19.61 8.99
C THR A 90 -5.83 20.59 7.84
N ALA A 91 -6.57 21.71 7.82
CA ALA A 91 -6.22 22.84 6.95
C ALA A 91 -4.94 23.54 7.44
N GLY A 92 -4.23 24.22 6.54
CA GLY A 92 -3.02 25.01 6.84
C GLY A 92 -1.70 24.35 6.46
N SER A 93 -0.60 25.01 6.83
CA SER A 93 0.77 24.54 6.64
C SER A 93 1.62 24.92 7.86
N PRO A 94 2.30 23.98 8.54
CA PRO A 94 2.24 22.53 8.30
C PRO A 94 0.84 21.97 8.59
N ARG A 95 0.46 20.91 7.85
CA ARG A 95 -0.80 20.20 8.11
C ARG A 95 -0.53 19.03 9.04
N LYS A 96 -1.42 18.77 9.99
CA LYS A 96 -1.42 17.51 10.71
C LYS A 96 -2.18 16.48 9.87
N CYS A 97 -1.52 15.37 9.56
CA CYS A 97 -2.15 14.21 8.92
C CYS A 97 -2.34 13.12 9.97
N THR A 98 -3.45 12.38 9.85
CA THR A 98 -3.76 11.21 10.66
C THR A 98 -4.15 10.08 9.72
N TRP A 99 -3.63 8.89 9.96
CA TRP A 99 -3.99 7.71 9.21
C TRP A 99 -4.57 6.64 10.14
N ASP A 100 -5.86 6.35 9.96
CA ASP A 100 -6.59 5.33 10.69
C ASP A 100 -6.38 3.98 9.99
N HIS A 101 -5.79 3.01 10.69
CA HIS A 101 -5.44 1.71 10.11
C HIS A 101 -6.68 0.81 10.11
N TRP A 102 -7.13 0.49 8.90
CA TRP A 102 -8.18 -0.50 8.65
C TRP A 102 -7.62 -1.92 8.67
N VAL A 103 -6.45 -2.09 8.05
CA VAL A 103 -5.64 -3.31 8.01
C VAL A 103 -4.20 -2.94 8.32
N ASP A 104 -3.55 -3.75 9.16
CA ASP A 104 -2.14 -3.58 9.53
C ASP A 104 -1.46 -4.95 9.63
N SER A 105 -0.27 -5.09 9.06
CA SER A 105 0.49 -6.35 9.09
C SER A 105 1.04 -6.68 10.48
N ARG A 106 1.16 -5.70 11.38
CA ARG A 106 1.78 -5.83 12.70
C ARG A 106 0.76 -5.99 13.84
N THR A 107 -0.53 -5.81 13.60
CA THR A 107 -1.58 -5.88 14.63
C THR A 107 -2.66 -6.88 14.26
N SER A 108 -3.34 -7.44 15.26
CA SER A 108 -4.45 -8.37 15.04
C SER A 108 -5.73 -7.61 14.77
N LEU A 109 -6.56 -8.12 13.85
CA LEU A 109 -7.92 -7.65 13.61
C LEU A 109 -8.89 -8.04 14.73
N LEU A 110 -8.51 -9.01 15.57
CA LEU A 110 -9.28 -9.45 16.73
C LEU A 110 -9.02 -8.55 17.96
N ASP A 111 -8.02 -7.66 17.89
CA ASP A 111 -7.80 -6.65 18.91
C ASP A 111 -8.79 -5.49 18.68
N GLU A 112 -9.52 -5.10 19.72
CA GLU A 112 -10.52 -4.03 19.62
C GLU A 112 -9.91 -2.62 19.60
N THR A 113 -8.60 -2.49 19.79
CA THR A 113 -7.93 -1.19 19.89
C THR A 113 -7.69 -0.64 18.48
N PRO A 114 -8.33 0.50 18.10
CA PRO A 114 -8.02 1.15 16.84
C PRO A 114 -6.55 1.55 16.80
N VAL A 115 -5.90 1.30 15.66
CA VAL A 115 -4.51 1.68 15.42
C VAL A 115 -4.54 2.89 14.49
N ALA A 116 -3.86 3.95 14.88
CA ALA A 116 -3.70 5.14 14.05
C ALA A 116 -2.36 5.78 14.36
N ASP A 117 -1.73 6.37 13.34
CA ASP A 117 -0.59 7.24 13.49
C ASP A 117 -0.92 8.67 13.02
N SER A 118 -0.06 9.62 13.40
CA SER A 118 -0.22 11.01 12.98
C SER A 118 1.11 11.73 12.90
N GLY A 119 1.26 12.56 11.88
CA GLY A 119 2.48 13.30 11.59
C GLY A 119 2.18 14.74 11.15
N TRP A 120 3.12 15.64 11.38
CA TRP A 120 3.09 17.00 10.85
C TRP A 120 3.81 17.05 9.52
N MET A 121 3.09 17.41 8.45
CA MET A 121 3.64 17.52 7.10
C MET A 121 4.08 18.97 6.85
N HIS A 122 5.37 19.16 6.64
CA HIS A 122 6.02 20.42 6.32
C HIS A 122 6.47 20.44 4.85
N PRO A 123 5.79 21.19 3.96
CA PRO A 123 6.26 21.37 2.59
C PRO A 123 7.68 21.94 2.56
N GLN A 124 8.50 21.46 1.63
CA GLN A 124 9.88 21.90 1.42
C GLN A 124 10.01 22.70 0.11
N GLU A 125 11.07 23.50 -0.02
CA GLU A 125 11.32 24.34 -1.21
C GLU A 125 11.59 23.52 -2.48
N ASP A 126 12.08 22.29 -2.34
CA ASP A 126 12.37 21.37 -3.44
C ASP A 126 11.15 20.56 -3.92
N GLY A 127 9.96 20.84 -3.36
CA GLY A 127 8.71 20.14 -3.66
C GLY A 127 8.48 18.87 -2.85
N LYS A 128 9.43 18.45 -2.01
CA LYS A 128 9.24 17.31 -1.08
C LYS A 128 8.42 17.75 0.14
N SER A 129 8.02 16.78 0.95
CA SER A 129 7.35 17.01 2.23
C SER A 129 8.10 16.33 3.36
N LEU A 130 8.44 17.09 4.40
CA LEU A 130 9.03 16.58 5.63
C LEU A 130 7.91 16.28 6.63
N GLU A 131 7.73 15.00 6.92
CA GLU A 131 6.89 14.55 8.02
C GLU A 131 7.69 14.51 9.32
N LYS A 132 7.08 14.97 10.42
CA LYS A 132 7.60 14.82 11.77
C LYS A 132 6.58 14.19 12.69
N GLY A 133 7.00 13.23 13.48
CA GLY A 133 6.16 12.57 14.47
C GLY A 133 6.98 11.93 15.57
N SER A 134 6.32 11.17 16.43
CA SER A 134 6.95 10.35 17.46
C SER A 134 6.22 9.01 17.52
N MET A 135 6.97 7.91 17.51
CA MET A 135 6.43 6.56 17.64
C MET A 135 7.46 5.63 18.28
N VAL A 136 7.05 4.42 18.64
CA VAL A 136 7.98 3.40 19.15
C VAL A 136 8.92 2.98 18.02
N ASN A 137 10.21 3.27 18.18
CA ASN A 137 11.24 2.78 17.27
C ASN A 137 11.32 1.24 17.42
N PRO A 138 11.10 0.47 16.34
CA PRO A 138 11.04 -0.99 16.40
C PRO A 138 12.38 -1.65 16.78
N GLU A 139 13.51 -0.98 16.54
CA GLU A 139 14.84 -1.50 16.90
C GLU A 139 15.15 -1.33 18.39
N THR A 140 14.66 -0.25 19.00
CA THR A 140 14.98 0.08 20.41
C THR A 140 13.83 -0.21 21.37
N GLY A 141 12.60 -0.36 20.86
CA GLY A 141 11.38 -0.50 21.66
C GLY A 141 11.00 0.75 22.44
N ARG A 142 11.52 1.93 22.07
CA ARG A 142 11.30 3.20 22.79
C ARG A 142 10.59 4.22 21.91
N GLU A 143 9.71 5.00 22.51
CA GLU A 143 9.15 6.19 21.89
C GLU A 143 10.29 7.14 21.48
N THR A 144 10.35 7.45 20.18
CA THR A 144 11.44 8.20 19.55
C THR A 144 10.86 9.11 18.49
N ASP A 145 11.34 10.35 18.44
CA ASP A 145 10.99 11.28 17.38
C ASP A 145 11.58 10.80 16.04
N TYR A 146 10.77 10.89 15.00
CA TYR A 146 11.17 10.52 13.65
C TYR A 146 10.96 11.67 12.67
N GLU A 147 11.72 11.61 11.59
CA GLU A 147 11.52 12.44 10.42
C GLU A 147 11.49 11.57 9.17
N GLU A 148 10.44 11.70 8.36
CA GLU A 148 10.33 11.07 7.05
C GLU A 148 10.27 12.14 5.96
N VAL A 149 11.02 11.97 4.88
CA VAL A 149 10.95 12.84 3.69
C VAL A 149 10.20 12.10 2.61
N TRP A 150 9.15 12.73 2.09
CA TRP A 150 8.25 12.17 1.09
C TRP A 150 8.34 12.96 -0.21
N GLU A 151 8.31 12.23 -1.32
CA GLU A 151 8.27 12.81 -2.66
C GLU A 151 7.09 12.24 -3.47
N ASP A 152 6.26 13.15 -3.97
CA ASP A 152 5.13 12.82 -4.81
C ASP A 152 5.59 12.45 -6.22
N VAL A 153 5.01 11.38 -6.74
CA VAL A 153 5.22 10.87 -8.09
C VAL A 153 4.05 11.30 -8.96
N ALA A 154 4.34 11.75 -10.18
CA ALA A 154 3.31 12.11 -11.14
C ALA A 154 2.39 10.91 -11.44
N LEU A 155 1.09 11.15 -11.43
CA LEU A 155 0.09 10.16 -11.81
C LEU A 155 0.14 9.95 -13.33
N ALA A 156 0.55 8.74 -13.74
CA ALA A 156 0.48 8.32 -15.13
C ALA A 156 -0.83 7.58 -15.39
N TYR A 157 -1.56 7.99 -16.43
CA TYR A 157 -2.83 7.37 -16.85
C TYR A 157 -2.71 6.74 -18.24
N PRO A 158 -2.10 5.54 -18.35
CA PRO A 158 -1.95 4.82 -19.62
C PRO A 158 -3.24 4.75 -20.45
N ALA A 159 -3.13 4.93 -21.77
CA ALA A 159 -4.28 4.96 -22.70
C ALA A 159 -5.14 3.70 -22.67
N ASN A 160 -4.52 2.55 -22.37
CA ASN A 160 -5.11 1.22 -22.38
C ASN A 160 -5.65 0.74 -21.03
N LEU A 161 -5.62 1.58 -19.99
CA LEU A 161 -6.31 1.28 -18.74
C LEU A 161 -7.82 1.52 -18.87
N GLU A 162 -8.62 0.58 -18.36
CA GLU A 162 -10.07 0.73 -18.27
C GLU A 162 -10.46 1.74 -17.18
N TYR A 163 -9.71 1.76 -16.08
CA TYR A 163 -9.97 2.56 -14.89
C TYR A 163 -8.82 3.53 -14.64
N ASP A 164 -9.16 4.80 -14.40
CA ASP A 164 -8.18 5.79 -13.97
C ASP A 164 -7.87 5.62 -12.47
N ARG A 165 -8.90 5.29 -11.69
CA ARG A 165 -8.76 4.93 -10.28
C ARG A 165 -9.95 4.13 -9.79
N TYR A 166 -9.70 3.26 -8.82
CA TYR A 166 -10.74 2.67 -8.00
C TYR A 166 -10.22 2.34 -6.61
N VAL A 167 -11.16 2.27 -5.66
CA VAL A 167 -10.89 1.79 -4.30
C VAL A 167 -11.95 0.74 -3.94
N LEU A 168 -11.50 -0.42 -3.48
CA LEU A 168 -12.35 -1.45 -2.90
C LEU A 168 -11.96 -1.72 -1.46
N THR A 169 -12.95 -1.95 -0.59
CA THR A 169 -12.73 -2.38 0.79
C THR A 169 -13.46 -3.67 1.10
N LEU A 170 -12.81 -4.56 1.83
CA LEU A 170 -13.39 -5.79 2.38
C LEU A 170 -13.58 -5.64 3.90
N ASP A 171 -14.73 -6.10 4.39
CA ASP A 171 -15.04 -6.31 5.80
C ASP A 171 -16.01 -7.49 5.91
N SER A 172 -15.57 -8.63 6.44
CA SER A 172 -16.46 -9.78 6.64
C SER A 172 -17.38 -9.63 7.86
N GLY A 173 -17.15 -8.62 8.72
CA GLY A 173 -17.76 -8.59 10.05
C GLY A 173 -17.26 -9.74 10.95
N GLU A 174 -17.78 -9.79 12.19
CA GLU A 174 -17.66 -10.98 13.04
C GLU A 174 -18.83 -11.91 12.70
N ASP A 175 -18.59 -12.97 11.94
CA ASP A 175 -19.58 -14.02 11.78
C ASP A 175 -19.77 -14.68 13.16
N GLY A 176 -20.93 -14.45 13.79
CA GLY A 176 -21.23 -14.72 15.21
C GLY A 176 -21.15 -16.17 15.72
N VAL A 177 -20.44 -17.05 15.00
CA VAL A 177 -20.14 -18.44 15.37
C VAL A 177 -18.63 -18.73 15.33
N GLU A 178 -17.85 -18.04 14.49
CA GLU A 178 -16.40 -18.19 14.40
C GLU A 178 -15.73 -16.88 14.83
N ARG A 179 -14.79 -16.93 15.78
CA ARG A 179 -13.94 -15.77 16.12
C ARG A 179 -12.94 -15.53 14.98
N SER A 180 -13.44 -15.19 13.79
CA SER A 180 -12.65 -14.84 12.63
C SER A 180 -13.07 -13.47 12.12
N ARG A 181 -12.10 -12.74 11.58
CA ARG A 181 -12.33 -11.43 11.00
C ARG A 181 -11.43 -11.23 9.80
N GLU A 182 -11.99 -10.74 8.72
CA GLU A 182 -11.27 -10.45 7.49
C GLU A 182 -11.51 -9.02 7.02
N ARG A 183 -10.42 -8.33 6.68
CA ARG A 183 -10.44 -6.98 6.13
C ARG A 183 -9.45 -6.84 4.98
N GLY A 184 -9.74 -5.90 4.10
CA GLY A 184 -8.86 -5.61 2.97
C GLY A 184 -9.09 -4.23 2.39
N VAL A 185 -8.07 -3.69 1.73
CA VAL A 185 -8.13 -2.46 0.94
C VAL A 185 -7.35 -2.69 -0.35
N ALA A 186 -7.98 -2.39 -1.48
CA ALA A 186 -7.34 -2.37 -2.79
C ALA A 186 -7.47 -0.96 -3.39
N VAL A 187 -6.36 -0.38 -3.82
CA VAL A 187 -6.29 0.96 -4.41
C VAL A 187 -5.58 0.87 -5.76
N GLN A 188 -6.26 1.32 -6.81
CA GLN A 188 -5.67 1.57 -8.12
C GLN A 188 -5.64 3.08 -8.37
N LEU A 189 -4.47 3.60 -8.75
CA LEU A 189 -4.27 5.00 -9.18
C LEU A 189 -3.39 4.99 -10.43
N GLY A 190 -4.00 5.23 -11.60
CA GLY A 190 -3.30 5.22 -12.87
C GLY A 190 -2.52 3.93 -13.10
N ALA A 191 -1.25 4.04 -13.43
CA ALA A 191 -0.37 2.88 -13.67
C ALA A 191 -0.01 2.07 -12.41
N TRP A 192 -0.52 2.40 -11.23
CA TRP A 192 -0.19 1.72 -9.97
C TRP A 192 -1.40 1.07 -9.33
N PHE A 193 -1.17 -0.10 -8.72
CA PHE A 193 -2.16 -0.79 -7.91
C PHE A 193 -1.49 -1.41 -6.69
N GLN A 194 -2.13 -1.29 -5.53
CA GLN A 194 -1.73 -1.95 -4.29
C GLN A 194 -2.94 -2.59 -3.61
N THR A 195 -2.73 -3.75 -3.01
CA THR A 195 -3.74 -4.41 -2.17
C THR A 195 -3.10 -4.97 -0.90
N ILE A 196 -3.83 -4.82 0.20
CA ILE A 196 -3.50 -5.40 1.50
C ILE A 196 -4.76 -6.08 2.02
N GLN A 197 -4.64 -7.36 2.34
CA GLN A 197 -5.73 -8.18 2.84
C GLN A 197 -5.25 -9.03 4.02
N ARG A 198 -6.02 -9.04 5.10
CA ARG A 198 -5.71 -9.77 6.32
C ARG A 198 -6.93 -10.50 6.84
N ARG A 199 -6.75 -11.75 7.27
CA ARG A 199 -7.72 -12.51 8.04
C ARG A 199 -7.06 -13.00 9.32
N ASP A 200 -7.71 -12.80 10.46
CA ASP A 200 -7.30 -13.38 11.74
C ASP A 200 -8.40 -14.30 12.26
N TRP A 201 -8.01 -15.41 12.89
CA TRP A 201 -8.95 -16.34 13.52
C TRP A 201 -8.29 -17.13 14.65
N PHE A 202 -9.10 -17.85 15.43
CA PHE A 202 -8.61 -18.90 16.33
C PHE A 202 -8.88 -20.27 15.69
N ASP A 203 -7.89 -21.14 15.69
CA ASP A 203 -8.08 -22.53 15.26
C ASP A 203 -8.76 -23.40 16.34
N GLU A 204 -8.94 -24.69 16.05
CA GLU A 204 -9.61 -25.66 16.93
C GLU A 204 -8.95 -25.79 18.32
N ASP A 205 -7.63 -25.52 18.41
CA ASP A 205 -6.86 -25.53 19.66
C ASP A 205 -6.93 -24.19 20.41
N GLY A 206 -7.66 -23.20 19.87
CA GLY A 206 -7.74 -21.84 20.41
C GLY A 206 -6.49 -21.02 20.17
N MET A 207 -5.63 -21.40 19.22
CA MET A 207 -4.43 -20.65 18.87
C MET A 207 -4.74 -19.61 17.79
N ALA A 208 -4.21 -18.40 17.98
CA ALA A 208 -4.35 -17.34 16.98
C ALA A 208 -3.64 -17.73 15.68
N ARG A 209 -4.29 -17.42 14.56
CA ARG A 209 -3.85 -17.64 13.20
C ARG A 209 -4.11 -16.40 12.37
N THR A 210 -3.26 -16.21 11.36
CA THR A 210 -3.29 -15.05 10.48
C THR A 210 -3.02 -15.49 9.05
N ASP A 211 -3.82 -14.99 8.13
CA ASP A 211 -3.53 -14.94 6.70
C ASP A 211 -3.30 -13.48 6.31
N LEU A 212 -2.19 -13.20 5.62
CA LEU A 212 -1.84 -11.90 5.10
C LEU A 212 -1.51 -12.02 3.60
N ALA A 213 -2.07 -11.12 2.80
CA ALA A 213 -1.72 -10.97 1.39
C ALA A 213 -1.46 -9.49 1.10
N VAL A 214 -0.26 -9.19 0.61
CA VAL A 214 0.18 -7.85 0.25
C VAL A 214 0.72 -7.89 -1.17
N SER A 215 0.29 -6.97 -2.03
CA SER A 215 0.94 -6.82 -3.32
C SER A 215 0.94 -5.40 -3.87
N ARG A 216 1.96 -5.13 -4.68
CA ARG A 216 2.15 -3.91 -5.46
C ARG A 216 2.33 -4.31 -6.92
N TRP A 217 1.59 -3.65 -7.81
CA TRP A 217 1.58 -3.90 -9.24
C TRP A 217 1.81 -2.60 -9.99
N LYS A 218 2.45 -2.71 -11.14
CA LYS A 218 2.64 -1.61 -12.08
C LYS A 218 2.15 -2.02 -13.46
N TRP A 219 1.43 -1.13 -14.11
CA TRP A 219 1.02 -1.30 -15.49
C TRP A 219 2.21 -1.13 -16.42
N ASP A 220 2.36 -2.08 -17.34
CA ASP A 220 3.34 -2.05 -18.40
C ASP A 220 2.64 -1.59 -19.68
N GLU A 221 2.89 -0.35 -20.09
CA GLU A 221 2.27 0.23 -21.28
C GLU A 221 2.72 -0.47 -22.57
N GLU A 222 3.98 -0.92 -22.62
CA GLU A 222 4.55 -1.59 -23.81
C GLU A 222 3.87 -2.95 -24.03
N CYS A 223 3.61 -3.69 -22.94
CA CYS A 223 2.98 -5.01 -23.00
C CYS A 223 1.44 -4.96 -22.87
N GLY A 224 0.88 -3.83 -22.42
CA GLY A 224 -0.55 -3.68 -22.13
C GLY A 224 -1.05 -4.63 -21.04
N ARG A 225 -0.28 -4.81 -19.97
CA ARG A 225 -0.64 -5.71 -18.87
C ARG A 225 -0.13 -5.24 -17.51
N TRP A 226 -0.77 -5.74 -16.45
CA TRP A 226 -0.28 -5.60 -15.09
C TRP A 226 0.89 -6.54 -14.82
N ASN A 227 2.00 -6.01 -14.28
CA ASN A 227 3.11 -6.79 -13.76
C ASN A 227 3.15 -6.66 -12.23
N ILE A 228 3.32 -7.78 -11.53
CA ILE A 228 3.57 -7.77 -10.10
C ILE A 228 4.98 -7.24 -9.84
N VAL A 229 5.09 -6.28 -8.93
CA VAL A 229 6.36 -5.68 -8.49
C VAL A 229 6.75 -6.20 -7.10
N VAL A 230 5.75 -6.40 -6.24
CA VAL A 230 5.91 -6.97 -4.90
C VAL A 230 4.74 -7.91 -4.64
N GLY A 231 5.02 -9.08 -4.05
CA GLY A 231 4.05 -9.93 -3.38
C GLY A 231 4.64 -10.46 -2.08
N ALA A 232 3.90 -10.34 -0.98
CA ALA A 232 4.32 -10.78 0.36
C ALA A 232 3.14 -11.34 1.16
N GLY A 233 3.42 -12.11 2.21
CA GLY A 233 2.43 -12.77 3.05
C GLY A 233 2.21 -14.23 2.68
N ASN A 234 1.52 -14.96 3.56
CA ASN A 234 1.22 -16.38 3.43
C ASN A 234 -0.07 -16.68 2.62
N LYS A 235 -0.78 -15.64 2.16
CA LYS A 235 -1.96 -15.75 1.30
C LYS A 235 -1.70 -15.12 -0.06
N THR A 236 -2.22 -15.75 -1.12
CA THR A 236 -2.14 -15.22 -2.48
C THR A 236 -2.95 -13.93 -2.61
N SER A 237 -2.30 -12.83 -3.00
CA SER A 237 -2.98 -11.56 -3.26
C SER A 237 -3.86 -11.62 -4.51
N ILE A 238 -4.93 -10.84 -4.52
CA ILE A 238 -5.84 -10.73 -5.67
C ILE A 238 -5.22 -9.79 -6.73
N PRO A 239 -4.95 -10.27 -7.95
CA PRO A 239 -4.40 -9.42 -9.01
C PRO A 239 -5.43 -8.38 -9.51
N PRO A 240 -4.99 -7.20 -9.97
CA PRO A 240 -5.89 -6.14 -10.47
C PRO A 240 -6.77 -6.61 -11.63
N TYR A 241 -6.26 -7.40 -12.57
CA TYR A 241 -7.06 -7.91 -13.69
C TYR A 241 -8.19 -8.86 -13.26
N VAL A 242 -8.06 -9.53 -12.10
CA VAL A 242 -9.13 -10.36 -11.52
C VAL A 242 -10.21 -9.45 -10.93
N ILE A 243 -9.81 -8.41 -10.20
CA ILE A 243 -10.71 -7.40 -9.65
C ILE A 243 -11.51 -6.71 -10.76
N GLU A 244 -10.82 -6.21 -11.78
CA GLU A 244 -11.41 -5.51 -12.92
C GLU A 244 -12.41 -6.41 -13.67
N LYS A 245 -12.07 -7.70 -13.85
CA LYS A 245 -13.01 -8.68 -14.41
C LYS A 245 -14.26 -8.82 -13.56
N ALA A 246 -14.11 -9.01 -12.26
CA ALA A 246 -15.25 -9.13 -11.35
C ALA A 246 -16.11 -7.86 -11.35
N MET A 247 -15.50 -6.67 -11.36
CA MET A 247 -16.21 -5.39 -11.43
C MET A 247 -17.02 -5.26 -12.73
N ARG A 248 -16.50 -5.72 -13.87
CA ARG A 248 -17.25 -5.75 -15.14
C ARG A 248 -18.44 -6.70 -15.06
N GLU A 249 -18.25 -7.90 -14.53
CA GLU A 249 -19.29 -8.92 -14.39
C GLU A 249 -20.41 -8.48 -13.44
N ALA A 250 -20.03 -7.89 -12.30
CA ALA A 250 -20.94 -7.31 -11.32
C ALA A 250 -21.55 -5.96 -11.78
N LYS A 251 -21.07 -5.40 -12.90
CA LYS A 251 -21.49 -4.10 -13.45
C LYS A 251 -21.37 -2.95 -12.44
N VAL A 252 -20.26 -2.91 -11.69
CA VAL A 252 -19.93 -1.82 -10.75
C VAL A 252 -19.81 -0.50 -11.50
N ARG A 253 -20.59 0.51 -11.11
CA ARG A 253 -20.68 1.82 -11.76
C ARG A 253 -20.32 2.98 -10.85
N ASP A 254 -20.50 2.84 -9.54
CA ASP A 254 -20.27 3.92 -8.61
C ASP A 254 -19.81 3.42 -7.23
N SER A 255 -19.42 4.35 -6.38
CA SER A 255 -19.23 4.11 -4.95
C SER A 255 -20.53 3.59 -4.32
N GLY A 256 -20.42 2.58 -3.47
CA GLY A 256 -21.55 1.90 -2.84
C GLY A 256 -21.90 0.57 -3.49
N ASP A 257 -21.48 0.35 -4.75
CA ASP A 257 -21.67 -0.94 -5.42
C ASP A 257 -20.79 -2.02 -4.80
N ILE A 258 -21.31 -3.25 -4.80
CA ILE A 258 -20.61 -4.43 -4.29
C ILE A 258 -20.09 -5.30 -5.43
N VAL A 259 -18.98 -5.98 -5.18
CA VAL A 259 -18.40 -6.96 -6.09
C VAL A 259 -17.86 -8.13 -5.29
N ASP A 260 -18.29 -9.34 -5.67
CA ASP A 260 -17.79 -10.56 -5.07
C ASP A 260 -16.55 -11.05 -5.80
N ILE A 261 -15.47 -11.27 -5.05
CA ILE A 261 -14.18 -11.69 -5.57
C ILE A 261 -13.70 -12.84 -4.69
N ASN A 262 -13.51 -14.03 -5.27
CA ASN A 262 -13.08 -15.23 -4.55
C ASN A 262 -13.93 -15.53 -3.29
N SER A 263 -15.26 -15.43 -3.42
CA SER A 263 -16.23 -15.62 -2.33
C SER A 263 -16.18 -14.56 -1.21
N GLN A 264 -15.55 -13.42 -1.47
CA GLN A 264 -15.48 -12.30 -0.54
C GLN A 264 -16.19 -11.10 -1.13
N THR A 265 -17.03 -10.44 -0.35
CA THR A 265 -17.76 -9.25 -0.81
C THR A 265 -16.94 -7.99 -0.57
N TRP A 266 -16.57 -7.32 -1.66
CA TRP A 266 -15.85 -6.06 -1.63
C TRP A 266 -16.80 -4.91 -1.95
N LEU A 267 -16.68 -3.82 -1.20
CA LEU A 267 -17.44 -2.59 -1.41
C LEU A 267 -16.61 -1.58 -2.19
N CYS A 268 -17.14 -1.09 -3.31
CA CYS A 268 -16.56 0.01 -4.05
C CYS A 268 -16.71 1.32 -3.27
N ARG A 269 -15.59 2.00 -3.00
CA ARG A 269 -15.54 3.26 -2.26
C ARG A 269 -15.25 4.46 -3.15
N GLU A 270 -14.63 4.22 -4.29
CA GLU A 270 -14.29 5.23 -5.27
C GLU A 270 -14.16 4.55 -6.63
N LEU A 271 -14.66 5.19 -7.69
CA LEU A 271 -14.53 4.72 -9.06
C LEU A 271 -14.36 5.90 -10.02
N SER A 272 -13.42 5.78 -10.94
CA SER A 272 -13.27 6.69 -12.08
C SER A 272 -12.87 5.87 -13.30
N ARG A 273 -13.62 6.03 -14.39
CA ARG A 273 -13.36 5.38 -15.68
C ARG A 273 -12.95 6.43 -16.69
N LYS A 274 -12.09 6.04 -17.63
CA LYS A 274 -11.55 6.96 -18.64
C LYS A 274 -12.60 7.49 -19.64
N ASN A 275 -13.71 6.77 -19.79
CA ASN A 275 -14.81 7.07 -20.72
C ASN A 275 -16.19 7.04 -20.02
N ALA A 276 -16.32 7.71 -18.87
CA ALA A 276 -17.64 8.02 -18.34
C ALA A 276 -18.13 9.30 -19.02
N ASP A 277 -18.98 9.14 -20.04
CA ASP A 277 -19.91 10.19 -20.46
C ASP A 277 -20.89 10.52 -19.32
#